data_AF-A0A2E2A3W0-F1
#
_entry.id   AF-A0A2E2A3W0-F1
#
_cell.length_a   1.000
_cell.length_b   1.000
_cell.length_c   1.000
_cell.angle_alpha   90.00
_cell.angle_beta   90.00
_cell.angle_gamma   90.00
#
_symmetry.space_group_name_H-M   'P 1'
#
loop_
_entity.id
_entity.type
_entity.pdbx_description
1 polymer ?
#
loop_
_entity_poly.entity_id
_entity_poly.type
_entity_poly.pdbx_seq_one_letter_code
_entity_poly.pdbx_strand_id
1 'polypeptide(L)'
;MKFIYLIIFSSFVYSQCADNDQLNCNANCEWISDLQNLSCNDFGGSTSCENYAEYGCSWEFSWGGWQNYGSSCVGGSFQIDNGYC
;
A
#
# COMPACT_ATOMS: atom_id res chain seq x y z
N MET A 1 40.26 -30.27 -31.86
CA MET A 1 39.32 -29.15 -31.66
C MET A 1 38.33 -29.59 -30.59
N LYS A 2 38.31 -28.93 -29.43
CA LYS A 2 37.43 -29.24 -28.29
C LYS A 2 36.57 -27.99 -28.08
N PHE A 3 35.29 -28.07 -28.42
CA PHE A 3 34.33 -27.01 -28.12
C PHE A 3 33.83 -27.22 -26.69
N ILE A 4 34.29 -26.38 -25.77
CA ILE A 4 33.75 -26.29 -24.40
C ILE A 4 32.57 -25.32 -24.49
N TYR A 5 31.35 -25.85 -24.35
CA TYR A 5 30.14 -25.04 -24.31
C TYR A 5 30.01 -24.37 -22.95
N LEU A 6 30.17 -23.05 -22.95
CA LEU A 6 30.04 -22.18 -21.80
C LEU A 6 28.54 -21.89 -21.60
N ILE A 7 27.86 -22.75 -20.84
CA ILE A 7 26.47 -22.52 -20.40
C ILE A 7 26.55 -21.57 -19.20
N ILE A 8 26.55 -20.27 -19.48
CA ILE A 8 26.20 -19.23 -18.51
C ILE A 8 25.33 -18.24 -19.28
N PHE A 9 24.31 -17.71 -18.61
CA PHE A 9 23.28 -16.76 -19.05
C PHE A 9 21.92 -17.35 -19.39
N SER A 10 21.13 -17.65 -18.35
CA SER A 10 19.67 -17.68 -18.50
C SER A 10 18.90 -17.38 -17.21
N SER A 11 19.44 -16.58 -16.28
CA SER A 11 18.71 -16.24 -15.04
C SER A 11 18.53 -14.75 -14.75
N PHE A 12 19.01 -13.82 -15.61
CA PHE A 12 18.98 -12.39 -15.28
C PHE A 12 17.84 -11.58 -15.91
N VAL A 13 16.86 -12.21 -16.58
CA VAL A 13 15.82 -11.45 -17.32
C VAL A 13 14.59 -11.07 -16.48
N TYR A 14 14.44 -11.59 -15.25
CA TYR A 14 13.24 -11.32 -14.42
C TYR A 14 13.38 -10.19 -13.38
N SER A 15 14.49 -9.43 -13.39
CA SER A 15 14.77 -8.41 -12.36
C SER A 15 14.13 -7.03 -12.60
N GLN A 16 13.28 -6.86 -13.61
CA GLN A 16 12.88 -5.51 -14.08
C GLN A 16 11.44 -5.10 -13.76
N CYS A 17 10.63 -6.00 -13.19
CA CYS A 17 9.23 -5.67 -12.90
C CYS A 17 9.07 -5.23 -11.43
N ALA A 18 9.73 -5.90 -10.48
CA ALA A 18 9.72 -5.58 -9.06
C ALA A 18 10.05 -4.09 -8.80
N ASP A 19 9.18 -3.40 -8.06
CA ASP A 19 9.36 -2.08 -7.44
C ASP A 19 8.83 -0.85 -8.21
N ASN A 20 8.09 -1.02 -9.31
CA ASN A 20 7.41 0.10 -9.97
C ASN A 20 5.95 0.26 -9.51
N ASP A 21 5.49 1.51 -9.37
CA ASP A 21 4.07 1.80 -9.15
C ASP A 21 3.22 1.47 -10.39
N GLN A 22 1.89 1.46 -10.25
CA GLN A 22 0.96 1.09 -11.32
C GLN A 22 1.18 1.92 -12.61
N LEU A 23 1.53 3.19 -12.47
CA LEU A 23 1.75 4.10 -13.60
C LEU A 23 3.07 3.83 -14.32
N ASN A 24 4.06 3.27 -13.63
CA ASN A 24 5.38 2.93 -14.15
C ASN A 24 5.52 1.45 -14.53
N CYS A 25 4.43 0.66 -14.47
CA CYS A 25 4.41 -0.71 -14.96
C CYS A 25 4.63 -0.75 -16.48
N ASN A 26 5.81 -1.17 -16.91
CA ASN A 26 6.16 -1.23 -18.32
C ASN A 26 5.33 -2.33 -19.04
N ALA A 27 5.14 -2.22 -20.36
CA ALA A 27 4.28 -3.07 -21.19
C ALA A 27 4.63 -4.58 -21.19
N ASN A 28 5.73 -4.98 -20.58
CA ASN A 28 6.14 -6.38 -20.43
C ASN A 28 5.90 -6.95 -19.01
N CYS A 29 5.34 -6.14 -18.11
CA CYS A 29 4.99 -6.51 -16.75
C CYS A 29 3.48 -6.29 -16.56
N GLU A 30 2.78 -7.28 -16.02
CA GLU A 30 1.37 -7.13 -15.65
C GLU A 30 1.29 -6.60 -14.22
N TRP A 31 0.44 -5.59 -13.99
CA TRP A 31 0.14 -5.11 -12.63
C TRP A 31 -0.60 -6.20 -11.86
N ILE A 32 -0.04 -6.62 -10.74
CA ILE A 32 -0.67 -7.53 -9.79
C ILE A 32 -1.18 -6.66 -8.63
N SER A 33 -2.50 -6.47 -8.57
CA SER A 33 -3.13 -5.68 -7.52
C SER A 33 -3.00 -6.35 -6.16
N ASP A 34 -2.62 -5.59 -5.14
CA ASP A 34 -2.65 -6.01 -3.73
C ASP A 34 -3.53 -5.02 -2.96
N LEU A 35 -4.83 -5.33 -2.92
CA LEU A 35 -5.85 -4.45 -2.38
C LEU A 35 -6.01 -4.65 -0.88
N GLN A 36 -5.71 -3.61 -0.11
CA GLN A 36 -5.93 -3.56 1.32
C GLN A 36 -7.12 -2.65 1.66
N ASN A 37 -8.13 -3.21 2.32
CA ASN A 37 -9.24 -2.43 2.87
C ASN A 37 -8.92 -2.00 4.30
N LEU A 38 -9.08 -0.72 4.59
CA LEU A 38 -8.81 -0.09 5.89
C LEU A 38 -10.02 0.74 6.33
N SER A 39 -10.17 0.94 7.64
CA SER A 39 -11.12 1.92 8.19
C SER A 39 -10.39 2.94 9.04
N CYS A 40 -10.80 4.21 8.96
CA CYS A 40 -10.29 5.23 9.88
C CYS A 40 -10.48 4.83 11.35
N ASN A 41 -11.56 4.10 11.67
CA ASN A 41 -11.87 3.64 13.02
C ASN A 41 -10.86 2.61 13.57
N ASP A 42 -10.01 2.02 12.72
CA ASP A 42 -8.97 1.08 13.14
C ASP A 42 -7.76 1.80 13.77
N PHE A 43 -7.65 3.14 13.62
CA PHE A 43 -6.53 3.93 14.11
C PHE A 43 -6.81 4.56 15.49
N GLY A 44 -6.14 4.07 16.52
CA GLY A 44 -6.28 4.53 17.90
C GLY A 44 -5.45 5.76 18.30
N GLY A 45 -4.65 6.32 17.38
CA GLY A 45 -3.78 7.47 17.66
C GLY A 45 -3.89 8.57 16.60
N SER A 46 -3.67 9.82 17.01
CA SER A 46 -3.74 10.99 16.12
C SER A 46 -2.76 10.86 14.96
N THR A 47 -1.49 10.51 15.22
CA THR A 47 -0.49 10.37 14.16
C THR A 47 -0.86 9.31 13.13
N SER A 48 -1.31 8.13 13.59
CA SER A 48 -1.73 7.05 12.69
C SER A 48 -2.96 7.42 11.86
N CYS A 49 -3.86 8.25 12.41
CA CYS A 49 -5.04 8.73 11.71
C CYS A 49 -4.69 9.75 10.62
N GLU A 50 -3.88 10.75 10.98
CA GLU A 50 -3.50 11.85 10.09
C GLU A 50 -2.61 11.40 8.92
N ASN A 51 -1.91 10.26 9.05
CA ASN A 51 -1.21 9.62 7.93
C ASN A 51 -2.15 9.25 6.77
N TYR A 52 -3.45 9.08 7.03
CA TYR A 52 -4.46 8.74 6.03
C TYR A 52 -5.47 9.88 5.82
N ALA A 53 -5.09 11.12 6.13
CA ALA A 53 -5.97 12.29 5.93
C ALA A 53 -6.42 12.45 4.47
N GLU A 54 -5.57 12.07 3.50
CA GLU A 54 -5.91 12.07 2.06
C GLU A 54 -7.05 11.11 1.69
N TYR A 55 -7.27 10.06 2.49
CA TYR A 55 -8.37 9.11 2.34
C TYR A 55 -9.61 9.49 3.15
N GLY A 56 -9.63 10.68 3.75
CA GLY A 56 -10.76 11.21 4.52
C GLY A 56 -10.79 10.81 5.98
N CYS A 57 -9.67 10.34 6.55
CA CYS A 57 -9.54 10.16 7.99
C CYS A 57 -9.25 11.49 8.68
N SER A 58 -9.83 11.71 9.87
CA SER A 58 -9.55 12.89 10.67
C SER A 58 -9.56 12.56 12.16
N TRP A 59 -8.61 13.12 12.92
CA TRP A 59 -8.58 12.97 14.36
C TRP A 59 -9.49 14.01 15.03
N GLU A 60 -10.61 13.55 15.57
CA GLU A 60 -11.61 14.44 16.15
C GLU A 60 -11.83 14.18 17.64
N PHE A 61 -12.03 15.26 18.40
CA PHE A 61 -12.50 15.19 19.78
C PHE A 61 -14.02 15.25 19.80
N SER A 62 -14.65 14.24 20.40
CA SER A 62 -16.08 14.22 20.67
C SER A 62 -16.33 14.48 22.14
N TRP A 63 -17.20 15.46 22.43
CA TRP A 63 -17.71 15.71 23.77
C TRP A 63 -18.68 14.62 24.26
N GLY A 64 -19.15 13.77 23.34
CA GLY A 64 -20.15 12.71 23.54
C GLY A 64 -21.23 13.03 24.58
N GLY A 65 -21.66 12.01 25.33
CA GLY A 65 -22.67 12.12 26.39
C GLY A 65 -22.10 12.45 27.76
N TRP A 66 -22.93 12.41 28.81
CA TRP A 66 -22.48 12.64 30.19
C TRP A 66 -21.31 11.70 30.55
N GLN A 67 -20.13 12.28 30.79
CA GLN A 67 -18.85 11.59 31.06
C GLN A 67 -18.30 10.68 29.94
N ASN A 68 -18.82 10.77 28.72
CA ASN A 68 -18.32 10.00 27.59
C ASN A 68 -17.72 10.95 26.54
N TYR A 69 -16.54 11.48 26.86
CA TYR A 69 -15.75 12.32 25.96
C TYR A 69 -14.44 11.64 25.62
N GLY A 70 -13.91 11.90 24.43
CA GLY A 70 -12.67 11.32 23.97
C GLY A 70 -12.31 11.75 22.56
N SER A 71 -11.10 11.39 22.14
CA SER A 71 -10.69 11.53 20.74
C SER A 71 -10.70 10.19 20.04
N SER A 72 -11.08 10.20 18.78
CA SER A 72 -11.05 9.04 17.89
C SER A 72 -10.73 9.46 16.47
N CYS A 73 -10.18 8.54 15.69
CA CYS A 73 -10.06 8.73 14.25
C CYS A 73 -11.43 8.48 13.63
N VAL A 74 -12.02 9.50 13.03
CA VAL A 74 -13.30 9.42 12.33
C VAL A 74 -13.09 9.42 10.82
N GLY A 75 -14.09 8.96 10.09
CA GLY A 75 -14.05 8.89 8.63
C GLY A 75 -14.73 7.61 8.11
N GLY A 76 -14.42 7.28 6.86
CA GLY A 76 -14.97 6.12 6.18
C GLY A 76 -14.03 4.90 6.18
N SER A 77 -14.42 3.91 5.38
CA SER A 77 -13.52 2.88 4.91
C SER A 77 -12.95 3.28 3.56
N PHE A 78 -11.70 2.90 3.31
CA PHE A 78 -10.98 3.18 2.09
C PHE A 78 -10.15 1.95 1.68
N GLN A 79 -9.68 1.97 0.43
CA GLN A 79 -8.89 0.89 -0.15
C GLN A 79 -7.57 1.47 -0.66
N ILE A 80 -6.47 0.82 -0.31
CA ILE A 80 -5.13 1.09 -0.84
C ILE A 80 -4.74 -0.06 -1.76
N ASP A 81 -4.15 0.24 -2.92
CA ASP A 81 -3.52 -0.76 -3.79
C ASP A 81 -1.99 -0.70 -3.57
N ASN A 82 -1.46 -1.66 -2.82
CA ASN A 82 -0.02 -1.86 -2.63
C ASN A 82 0.54 -2.85 -3.67
N GLY A 83 -0.16 -3.02 -4.78
CA GLY A 83 0.21 -3.91 -5.85
C GLY A 83 1.60 -3.65 -6.41
N TYR A 84 2.04 -4.56 -7.25
CA TYR A 84 3.38 -4.52 -7.82
C TYR A 84 3.35 -4.99 -9.27
N CYS A 85 4.35 -4.53 -9.99
CA CYS A 85 4.94 -5.23 -11.12
C CYS A 85 6.14 -6.00 -10.53
#